data_AF-A0A0W8JCE0-F1
#
_entry.id   AF-A0A0W8JCE0-F1
#
_cell.length_a   1.000
_cell.length_b   1.000
_cell.length_c   1.000
_cell.angle_alpha   90.00
_cell.angle_beta   90.00
_cell.angle_gamma   90.00
#
_symmetry.space_group_name_H-M   'P 1'
#
loop_
_entity.id
_entity.type
_entity.pdbx_description
1 polymer ?
#
loop_
_entity_poly.entity_id
_entity_poly.type
_entity_poly.pdbx_seq_one_letter_code
_entity_poly.pdbx_strand_id
1 'polypeptide(L)'
;MNAQQLLGFFAEHYDFQRANQYLADPEIRAFAKSWLTVELGQTLLQHTSDARLAYTPRYADHESYLHYREKDDQIDICNKRAASYADFSIGQAQKSVWYEVFFIHEQQFRLARERQKMHMNMARVTAFQRYLQGDQVCLLSVLWGAFDTRDAALLAEFDHPLRCTYALDSLRQGSGQISRLCQIDKQAKPRLILAAYMPKS
;
A
#
# COMPACT_ATOMS: atom_id res chain seq x y z
N MET A 1 5.61 -5.65 12.36
CA MET A 1 5.68 -4.17 12.18
C MET A 1 4.25 -3.64 12.05
N ASN A 2 3.93 -2.46 12.58
CA ASN A 2 2.63 -1.80 12.35
C ASN A 2 2.73 -0.71 11.26
N ALA A 3 1.59 -0.16 10.81
CA ALA A 3 1.55 0.80 9.72
C ALA A 3 2.37 2.08 9.98
N GLN A 4 2.33 2.64 11.19
CA GLN A 4 3.13 3.83 11.54
C GLN A 4 4.64 3.52 11.52
N GLN A 5 5.04 2.36 12.03
CA GLN A 5 6.45 1.92 12.01
C GLN A 5 6.94 1.73 10.58
N LEU A 6 6.13 1.12 9.71
CA LEU A 6 6.45 0.95 8.29
C LEU A 6 6.62 2.30 7.57
N LEU A 7 5.72 3.24 7.83
CA LEU A 7 5.82 4.58 7.25
C LEU A 7 7.01 5.35 7.82
N GLY A 8 7.34 5.19 9.11
CA GLY A 8 8.54 5.75 9.72
C GLY A 8 9.82 5.22 9.07
N PHE A 9 9.87 3.91 8.82
CA PHE A 9 10.95 3.28 8.08
C PHE A 9 11.13 3.90 6.68
N PHE A 10 10.04 4.06 5.92
CA PHE A 10 10.15 4.68 4.59
C PHE A 10 10.54 6.16 4.70
N ALA A 11 10.04 6.89 5.70
CA ALA A 11 10.42 8.29 5.93
C ALA A 11 11.94 8.46 6.10
N GLU A 12 12.60 7.48 6.73
CA GLU A 12 14.04 7.50 7.00
C GLU A 12 14.88 7.00 5.81
N HIS A 13 14.40 6.00 5.07
CA HIS A 13 15.23 5.26 4.12
C HIS A 13 14.82 5.40 2.64
N TYR A 14 13.65 5.96 2.34
CA TYR A 14 13.17 6.11 0.97
C TYR A 14 13.41 7.51 0.41
N ASP A 15 13.98 7.60 -0.80
CA ASP A 15 14.21 8.87 -1.49
C ASP A 15 12.91 9.40 -2.13
N PHE A 16 12.10 10.07 -1.31
CA PHE A 16 10.88 10.71 -1.78
C PHE A 16 11.13 11.87 -2.75
N GLN A 17 12.29 12.51 -2.70
CA GLN A 17 12.59 13.62 -3.60
C GLN A 17 12.76 13.09 -5.03
N ARG A 18 13.59 12.06 -5.22
CA ARG A 18 13.76 11.39 -6.51
C ARG A 18 12.45 10.79 -6.99
N ALA A 19 11.69 10.16 -6.09
CA ALA A 19 10.41 9.59 -6.46
C ALA A 19 9.41 10.64 -6.97
N ASN A 20 9.35 11.81 -6.32
CA ASN A 20 8.53 12.91 -6.79
C ASN A 20 8.95 13.44 -8.16
N GLN A 21 10.26 13.50 -8.44
CA GLN A 21 10.78 13.93 -9.74
C GLN A 21 10.37 12.96 -10.85
N TYR A 22 10.50 11.66 -10.62
CA TYR A 22 10.10 10.65 -11.60
C TYR A 22 8.58 10.63 -11.82
N LEU A 23 7.79 10.73 -10.75
CA LEU A 23 6.33 10.76 -10.90
C LEU A 23 5.81 12.07 -11.53
N ALA A 24 6.62 13.13 -11.60
CA ALA A 24 6.28 14.32 -12.36
C ALA A 24 6.26 14.05 -13.87
N ASP A 25 7.02 13.07 -14.36
CA ASP A 25 7.04 12.64 -15.75
C ASP A 25 5.82 11.77 -16.10
N PRO A 26 4.95 12.20 -17.04
CA PRO A 26 3.82 11.40 -17.51
C PRO A 26 4.19 10.01 -18.04
N GLU A 27 5.35 9.86 -18.68
CA GLU A 27 5.78 8.58 -19.27
C GLU A 27 6.10 7.56 -18.17
N ILE A 28 6.75 8.01 -17.09
CA ILE A 28 7.03 7.16 -15.92
C ILE A 28 5.73 6.85 -15.17
N ARG A 29 4.80 7.81 -15.06
CA ARG A 29 3.51 7.58 -14.38
C ARG A 29 2.72 6.41 -14.94
N ALA A 30 2.83 6.12 -16.25
CA ALA A 30 2.16 4.99 -16.88
C ALA A 30 2.60 3.63 -16.28
N PHE A 31 3.81 3.55 -15.73
CA PHE A 31 4.40 2.35 -15.13
C PHE A 31 4.67 2.49 -13.63
N ALA A 32 4.15 3.56 -12.99
CA ALA A 32 4.45 3.91 -11.61
C ALA A 32 4.23 2.76 -10.64
N LYS A 33 3.12 2.01 -10.77
CA LYS A 33 2.84 0.86 -9.88
C LYS A 33 3.99 -0.14 -9.88
N SER A 34 4.42 -0.59 -11.05
CA SER A 34 5.48 -1.60 -11.19
C SER A 34 6.83 -1.06 -10.71
N TRP A 35 7.14 0.19 -11.05
CA TRP A 35 8.36 0.85 -10.59
C TRP A 35 8.39 0.99 -9.06
N LEU A 36 7.31 1.48 -8.44
CA LEU A 36 7.17 1.60 -6.98
C LEU A 36 7.22 0.25 -6.28
N THR A 37 6.64 -0.80 -6.87
CA THR A 37 6.72 -2.17 -6.35
C THR A 37 8.17 -2.61 -6.20
N VAL A 38 9.00 -2.34 -7.22
CA VAL A 38 10.43 -2.67 -7.18
C VAL A 38 11.15 -1.81 -6.15
N GLU A 39 11.02 -0.47 -6.22
CA GLU A 39 11.76 0.45 -5.34
C GLU A 39 11.41 0.22 -3.86
N LEU A 40 10.13 0.16 -3.50
CA LEU A 40 9.71 -0.03 -2.10
C LEU A 40 10.15 -1.40 -1.56
N GLY A 41 10.05 -2.45 -2.37
CA GLY A 41 10.53 -3.78 -2.02
C GLY A 41 12.05 -3.83 -1.81
N GLN A 42 12.82 -3.15 -2.67
CA GLN A 42 14.28 -3.06 -2.53
C GLN A 42 14.68 -2.25 -1.30
N THR A 43 14.04 -1.11 -1.02
CA THR A 43 14.31 -0.33 0.19
C THR A 43 14.10 -1.17 1.44
N LEU A 44 12.99 -1.93 1.51
CA LEU A 44 12.75 -2.86 2.62
C LEU A 44 13.84 -3.92 2.73
N LEU A 45 14.22 -4.57 1.62
CA LEU A 45 15.25 -5.60 1.61
C LEU A 45 16.62 -5.08 2.08
N GLN A 46 17.03 -3.89 1.61
CA GLN A 46 18.34 -3.30 1.91
C GLN A 46 18.53 -2.96 3.39
N HIS A 47 17.44 -2.61 4.08
CA HIS A 47 17.48 -2.14 5.48
C HIS A 47 16.86 -3.13 6.47
N THR A 48 16.51 -4.34 6.02
CA THR A 48 15.95 -5.39 6.87
C THR A 48 16.87 -6.60 6.84
N SER A 49 17.58 -6.87 7.95
CA SER A 49 18.51 -7.99 8.06
C SER A 49 17.82 -9.34 7.85
N ASP A 50 18.48 -10.26 7.15
CA ASP A 50 17.97 -11.62 6.87
C ASP A 50 16.60 -11.66 6.16
N ALA A 51 16.18 -10.56 5.54
CA ALA A 51 14.97 -10.51 4.75
C ALA A 51 15.13 -11.25 3.42
N ARG A 52 14.04 -11.88 2.98
CA ARG A 52 13.90 -12.42 1.63
C ARG A 52 12.79 -11.70 0.91
N LEU A 53 13.12 -11.10 -0.23
CA LEU A 53 12.17 -10.44 -1.11
C LEU A 53 11.71 -11.39 -2.20
N ALA A 54 10.40 -11.49 -2.41
CA ALA A 54 9.81 -12.16 -3.56
C ALA A 54 8.85 -11.20 -4.26
N TYR A 55 8.93 -11.14 -5.59
CA TYR A 55 8.00 -10.36 -6.42
C TYR A 55 6.90 -11.24 -6.98
N THR A 56 5.68 -10.72 -7.04
CA THR A 56 4.48 -11.43 -7.47
C THR A 56 4.25 -12.79 -6.77
N PRO A 57 4.52 -12.92 -5.44
CA PRO A 57 4.29 -14.18 -4.76
C PRO A 57 2.79 -14.46 -4.70
N ARG A 58 2.41 -15.71 -4.98
CA ARG A 58 1.03 -16.17 -4.84
C ARG A 58 0.72 -16.37 -3.37
N TYR A 59 -0.43 -15.89 -2.93
CA TYR A 59 -0.90 -16.16 -1.58
C TYR A 59 -1.04 -17.67 -1.39
N ALA A 60 -0.44 -18.16 -0.31
CA ALA A 60 -0.47 -19.56 0.07
C ALA A 60 -0.52 -19.68 1.59
N ASP A 61 -1.20 -20.71 2.06
CA ASP A 61 -1.18 -21.15 3.44
C ASP A 61 -0.75 -22.62 3.44
N HIS A 62 0.41 -22.90 4.03
CA HIS A 62 1.12 -24.17 3.89
C HIS A 62 1.28 -24.61 2.43
N GLU A 63 0.65 -25.72 2.02
CA GLU A 63 0.73 -26.26 0.65
C GLU A 63 -0.44 -25.81 -0.25
N SER A 64 -1.40 -25.03 0.30
CA SER A 64 -2.61 -24.61 -0.41
C SER A 64 -2.49 -23.19 -0.95
N TYR A 65 -2.86 -22.98 -2.22
CA TYR A 65 -2.93 -21.64 -2.79
C TYR A 65 -4.29 -21.00 -2.54
N LEU A 66 -4.30 -19.68 -2.39
CA LEU A 66 -5.48 -18.92 -1.98
C LEU A 66 -5.96 -17.99 -3.10
N HIS A 67 -7.28 -17.89 -3.26
CA HIS A 67 -7.93 -16.98 -4.20
C HIS A 67 -8.97 -16.12 -3.48
N TYR A 68 -8.92 -14.81 -3.70
CA TYR A 68 -9.93 -13.89 -3.20
C TYR A 68 -11.12 -13.79 -4.16
N ARG A 69 -12.32 -14.05 -3.63
CA ARG A 69 -13.59 -13.92 -4.35
C ARG A 69 -14.27 -12.61 -4.03
N GLU A 70 -14.20 -11.69 -4.98
CA GLU A 70 -14.75 -10.33 -4.85
C GLU A 70 -16.27 -10.31 -4.56
N LYS A 71 -17.03 -11.26 -5.11
CA LYS A 71 -18.50 -11.28 -4.98
C LYS A 71 -18.97 -11.45 -3.53
N ASP A 72 -18.25 -12.27 -2.77
CA ASP A 72 -18.68 -12.72 -1.45
C ASP A 72 -17.71 -12.28 -0.33
N ASP A 73 -16.64 -11.55 -0.67
CA ASP A 73 -15.57 -11.10 0.24
C ASP A 73 -14.92 -12.27 1.03
N GLN A 74 -14.63 -13.37 0.32
CA GLN A 74 -14.10 -14.61 0.91
C GLN A 74 -12.81 -15.09 0.25
N ILE A 75 -12.06 -15.91 0.99
CA ILE A 75 -10.86 -16.60 0.53
C ILE A 75 -11.18 -18.08 0.32
N ASP A 76 -10.94 -18.58 -0.89
CA ASP A 76 -11.09 -19.98 -1.25
C ASP A 76 -9.72 -20.62 -1.51
N ILE A 77 -9.60 -21.91 -1.17
CA ILE A 77 -8.46 -22.74 -1.58
C ILE A 77 -8.60 -23.06 -3.07
N CYS A 78 -7.51 -22.91 -3.81
CA CYS A 78 -7.48 -23.11 -5.25
C CYS A 78 -6.17 -23.74 -5.71
N ASN A 79 -6.08 -23.99 -7.02
CA ASN A 79 -4.81 -24.37 -7.64
C ASN A 79 -3.91 -23.14 -7.87
N LYS A 80 -2.61 -23.39 -8.07
CA LYS A 80 -1.60 -22.35 -8.30
C LYS A 80 -1.95 -21.35 -9.42
N ARG A 81 -2.62 -21.79 -10.49
CA ARG A 81 -2.91 -20.94 -11.65
C ARG A 81 -4.01 -19.91 -11.36
N ALA A 82 -4.95 -20.25 -10.49
CA ALA A 82 -6.07 -19.38 -10.10
C ALA A 82 -5.75 -18.49 -8.88
N ALA A 83 -4.63 -18.75 -8.19
CA ALA A 83 -4.24 -18.07 -6.98
C ALA A 83 -4.12 -16.55 -7.17
N SER A 84 -4.62 -15.79 -6.19
CA SER A 84 -4.32 -14.37 -6.07
C SER A 84 -2.84 -14.18 -5.71
N TYR A 85 -2.30 -13.01 -5.98
CA TYR A 85 -0.91 -12.68 -5.71
C TYR A 85 -0.79 -11.30 -5.05
N ALA A 86 0.22 -11.15 -4.20
CA ALA A 86 0.69 -9.85 -3.74
C ALA A 86 1.65 -9.25 -4.77
N ASP A 87 1.88 -7.94 -4.74
CA ASP A 87 2.87 -7.32 -5.64
C ASP A 87 4.29 -7.70 -5.20
N PHE A 88 4.55 -7.77 -3.90
CA PHE A 88 5.76 -8.36 -3.33
C PHE A 88 5.54 -8.87 -1.90
N SER A 89 6.49 -9.65 -1.37
CA SER A 89 6.54 -10.05 0.04
C SER A 89 7.93 -9.91 0.62
N ILE A 90 8.00 -9.56 1.90
CA ILE A 90 9.22 -9.63 2.71
C ILE A 90 9.03 -10.73 3.75
N GLY A 91 9.84 -11.79 3.66
CA GLY A 91 9.89 -12.85 4.67
C GLY A 91 11.07 -12.67 5.62
N GLN A 92 10.83 -12.83 6.92
CA GLN A 92 11.87 -12.96 7.95
C GLN A 92 11.53 -14.12 8.90
N ALA A 93 12.46 -15.07 9.05
CA ALA A 93 12.27 -16.26 9.87
C ALA A 93 10.95 -17.01 9.56
N GLN A 94 9.95 -16.89 10.44
CA GLN A 94 8.63 -17.55 10.31
C GLN A 94 7.47 -16.59 10.02
N LYS A 95 7.75 -15.31 9.69
CA LYS A 95 6.70 -14.33 9.38
C LYS A 95 6.94 -13.71 8.02
N SER A 96 5.90 -13.70 7.21
CA SER A 96 5.87 -12.97 5.94
C SER A 96 4.98 -11.75 6.06
N VAL A 97 5.44 -10.65 5.47
CA VAL A 97 4.58 -9.49 5.20
C VAL A 97 4.35 -9.43 3.69
N TRP A 98 3.08 -9.53 3.32
CA TRP A 98 2.60 -9.48 1.94
C TRP A 98 2.17 -8.06 1.62
N TYR A 99 2.70 -7.48 0.56
CA TYR A 99 2.45 -6.10 0.17
C TYR A 99 1.72 -6.05 -1.17
N GLU A 100 0.56 -5.40 -1.17
CA GLU A 100 -0.12 -4.95 -2.38
C GLU A 100 0.17 -3.46 -2.56
N VAL A 101 0.50 -3.06 -3.79
CA VAL A 101 0.79 -1.67 -4.16
C VAL A 101 -0.33 -1.15 -5.03
N PHE A 102 -0.94 -0.05 -4.60
CA PHE A 102 -1.92 0.68 -5.38
C PHE A 102 -1.38 2.07 -5.69
N PHE A 103 -1.29 2.43 -6.96
CA PHE A 103 -0.89 3.77 -7.38
C PHE A 103 -2.11 4.50 -7.96
N ILE A 104 -2.26 5.78 -7.60
CA ILE A 104 -3.30 6.63 -8.17
C ILE A 104 -2.83 8.08 -8.27
N HIS A 105 -3.07 8.69 -9.43
CA HIS A 105 -2.85 10.12 -9.67
C HIS A 105 -4.05 10.95 -9.16
N GLU A 106 -3.84 12.19 -8.72
CA GLU A 106 -4.91 13.08 -8.22
C GLU A 106 -6.16 13.15 -9.14
N GLN A 107 -5.96 13.26 -10.45
CA GLN A 107 -7.06 13.35 -11.42
C GLN A 107 -7.87 12.05 -11.47
N GLN A 108 -7.19 10.91 -11.33
CA GLN A 108 -7.84 9.60 -11.26
C GLN A 108 -8.57 9.45 -9.93
N PHE A 109 -7.99 9.90 -8.82
CA PHE A 109 -8.59 9.85 -7.49
C PHE A 109 -9.94 10.58 -7.42
N ARG A 110 -10.11 11.66 -8.19
CA ARG A 110 -11.39 12.39 -8.29
C ARG A 110 -12.49 11.57 -8.98
N LEU A 111 -12.15 10.52 -9.73
CA LEU A 111 -13.11 9.61 -10.37
C LEU A 111 -13.60 8.54 -9.40
N ALA A 112 -14.92 8.47 -9.18
CA ALA A 112 -15.53 7.50 -8.25
C ALA A 112 -15.19 6.04 -8.60
N ARG A 113 -15.09 5.70 -9.88
CA ARG A 113 -14.69 4.36 -10.34
C ARG A 113 -13.29 3.96 -9.85
N GLU A 114 -12.34 4.89 -9.82
CA GLU A 114 -10.98 4.61 -9.38
C GLU A 114 -10.90 4.51 -7.85
N ARG A 115 -11.67 5.34 -7.13
CA ARG A 115 -11.86 5.18 -5.67
C ARG A 115 -12.47 3.84 -5.29
N GLN A 116 -13.43 3.33 -6.09
CA GLN A 116 -14.00 2.01 -5.87
C GLN A 116 -12.95 0.89 -5.93
N LYS A 117 -11.93 1.01 -6.81
CA LYS A 117 -10.83 0.03 -6.85
C LYS A 117 -10.01 0.03 -5.55
N MET A 118 -9.82 1.20 -4.94
CA MET A 118 -9.15 1.30 -3.64
C MET A 118 -9.95 0.60 -2.54
N HIS A 119 -11.29 0.76 -2.50
CA HIS A 119 -12.15 0.01 -1.59
C HIS A 119 -12.03 -1.51 -1.80
N MET A 120 -12.04 -1.97 -3.06
CA MET A 120 -11.90 -3.39 -3.38
C MET A 120 -10.54 -3.95 -2.93
N ASN A 121 -9.45 -3.20 -3.09
CA ASN A 121 -8.13 -3.60 -2.60
C ASN A 121 -8.10 -3.68 -1.06
N MET A 122 -8.71 -2.71 -0.36
CA MET A 122 -8.80 -2.74 1.11
C MET A 122 -9.64 -3.93 1.62
N ALA A 123 -10.74 -4.27 0.92
CA ALA A 123 -11.55 -5.44 1.22
C ALA A 123 -10.73 -6.74 1.04
N ARG A 124 -10.06 -6.89 -0.12
CA ARG A 124 -9.17 -8.04 -0.39
C ARG A 124 -8.09 -8.20 0.67
N VAL A 125 -7.38 -7.12 1.02
CA VAL A 125 -6.32 -7.16 2.05
C VAL A 125 -6.91 -7.51 3.42
N THR A 126 -8.11 -7.03 3.75
CA THR A 126 -8.81 -7.43 4.98
C THR A 126 -9.15 -8.93 4.98
N ALA A 127 -9.67 -9.45 3.87
CA ALA A 127 -10.03 -10.86 3.75
C ALA A 127 -8.79 -11.76 3.90
N PHE A 128 -7.68 -11.41 3.24
CA PHE A 128 -6.42 -12.15 3.40
C PHE A 128 -5.84 -12.04 4.80
N GLN A 129 -5.84 -10.86 5.43
CA GLN A 129 -5.33 -10.70 6.79
C GLN A 129 -6.09 -11.54 7.82
N ARG A 130 -7.41 -11.69 7.66
CA ARG A 130 -8.24 -12.55 8.53
C ARG A 130 -7.93 -14.03 8.33
N TYR A 131 -7.65 -14.43 7.09
CA TYR A 131 -7.34 -15.82 6.74
C TYR A 131 -5.92 -16.21 7.20
N LEU A 132 -4.93 -15.37 6.91
CA LEU A 132 -3.52 -15.62 7.18
C LEU A 132 -3.11 -15.17 8.59
N GLN A 133 -3.63 -15.83 9.62
CA GLN A 133 -3.47 -15.40 11.03
C GLN A 133 -2.00 -15.38 11.54
N GLY A 134 -1.07 -16.03 10.84
CA GLY A 134 0.37 -16.02 11.16
C GLY A 134 1.19 -14.92 10.46
N ASP A 135 0.65 -14.36 9.37
CA ASP A 135 1.31 -13.39 8.50
C ASP A 135 0.64 -12.01 8.57
N GLN A 136 1.28 -11.02 7.94
CA GLN A 136 0.71 -9.68 7.79
C GLN A 136 0.44 -9.39 6.32
N VAL A 137 -0.67 -8.71 6.04
CA VAL A 137 -1.02 -8.23 4.70
C VAL A 137 -1.18 -6.71 4.75
N CYS A 138 -0.49 -6.02 3.86
CA CYS A 138 -0.41 -4.57 3.82
C CYS A 138 -0.80 -4.06 2.44
N LEU A 139 -1.69 -3.07 2.40
CA LEU A 139 -1.92 -2.25 1.21
C LEU A 139 -1.09 -0.96 1.34
N LEU A 140 -0.15 -0.77 0.41
CA LEU A 140 0.58 0.47 0.20
C LEU A 140 -0.08 1.26 -0.92
N SER A 141 -0.85 2.29 -0.55
CA SER A 141 -1.47 3.20 -1.51
C SER A 141 -0.57 4.41 -1.73
N VAL A 142 -0.02 4.53 -2.93
CA VAL A 142 0.81 5.65 -3.38
C VAL A 142 -0.07 6.64 -4.13
N LEU A 143 -0.37 7.75 -3.47
CA LEU A 143 -1.10 8.86 -4.06
C LEU A 143 -0.09 9.89 -4.56
N TRP A 144 -0.19 10.32 -5.82
CA TRP A 144 0.67 11.39 -6.33
C TRP A 144 -0.16 12.52 -6.94
N GLY A 145 0.15 13.75 -6.54
CA GLY A 145 -0.52 14.96 -7.03
C GLY A 145 -0.72 16.02 -5.96
N ALA A 146 -1.54 17.01 -6.28
CA ALA A 146 -1.97 18.10 -5.42
C ALA A 146 -3.39 17.84 -4.91
N PHE A 147 -3.47 17.35 -3.67
CA PHE A 147 -4.74 17.06 -2.99
C PHE A 147 -5.23 18.30 -2.24
N ASP A 148 -6.44 18.76 -2.59
CA ASP A 148 -7.08 19.92 -1.97
C ASP A 148 -8.01 19.51 -0.79
N THR A 149 -8.71 20.48 -0.21
CA THR A 149 -9.66 20.23 0.89
C THR A 149 -10.81 19.30 0.50
N ARG A 150 -11.27 19.31 -0.76
CA ARG A 150 -12.32 18.42 -1.25
C ARG A 150 -11.78 17.00 -1.39
N ASP A 151 -10.56 16.86 -1.90
CA ASP A 151 -9.91 15.56 -2.01
C ASP A 151 -9.68 14.93 -0.61
N ALA A 152 -9.31 15.73 0.39
CA ALA A 152 -9.15 15.27 1.78
C ALA A 152 -10.46 14.71 2.38
N ALA A 153 -11.62 15.26 2.00
CA ALA A 153 -12.92 14.73 2.43
C ALA A 153 -13.20 13.35 1.82
N LEU A 154 -12.84 13.14 0.55
CA LEU A 154 -12.94 11.83 -0.11
C LEU A 154 -11.95 10.83 0.50
N LEU A 155 -10.77 11.27 0.92
CA LEU A 155 -9.79 10.41 1.59
C LEU A 155 -10.28 9.89 2.95
N ALA A 156 -11.23 10.58 3.59
CA ALA A 156 -11.85 10.11 4.82
C ALA A 156 -12.64 8.80 4.64
N GLU A 157 -13.11 8.49 3.44
CA GLU A 157 -13.76 7.21 3.10
C GLU A 157 -12.83 6.01 3.34
N PHE A 158 -11.52 6.24 3.27
CA PHE A 158 -10.48 5.22 3.43
C PHE A 158 -9.79 5.26 4.80
N ASP A 159 -10.18 6.20 5.66
CA ASP A 159 -9.65 6.33 7.01
C ASP A 159 -10.61 5.71 8.04
N HIS A 160 -10.49 4.40 8.22
CA HIS A 160 -11.42 3.66 9.08
C HIS A 160 -11.17 3.97 10.58
N PRO A 161 -12.18 4.34 11.38
CA PRO A 161 -12.03 4.76 12.79
C PRO A 161 -11.32 3.75 13.70
N LEU A 162 -11.48 2.44 13.43
CA LEU A 162 -10.87 1.35 14.22
C LEU A 162 -9.62 0.72 13.57
N ARG A 163 -9.35 1.02 12.29
CA ARG A 163 -8.31 0.34 11.50
C ARG A 163 -7.30 1.32 10.87
N CYS A 164 -7.36 2.59 11.30
CA CYS A 164 -6.55 3.75 10.93
C CYS A 164 -5.62 3.53 9.73
N THR A 165 -5.95 4.15 8.61
CA THR A 165 -5.02 4.25 7.48
C THR A 165 -4.10 5.43 7.75
N TYR A 166 -2.80 5.14 7.89
CA TYR A 166 -1.80 6.19 8.09
C TYR A 166 -1.20 6.60 6.77
N ALA A 167 -0.78 7.86 6.67
CA ALA A 167 -0.20 8.46 5.49
C ALA A 167 1.08 9.20 5.85
N LEU A 168 2.12 8.97 5.05
CA LEU A 168 3.37 9.68 5.05
C LEU A 168 3.35 10.73 3.93
N ASP A 169 3.38 12.00 4.31
CA ASP A 169 3.38 13.12 3.36
C ASP A 169 4.81 13.58 3.07
N SER A 170 5.27 13.40 1.83
CA SER A 170 6.65 13.70 1.43
C SER A 170 7.04 15.18 1.51
N LEU A 171 6.09 16.13 1.58
CA LEU A 171 6.42 17.55 1.75
C LEU A 171 6.54 17.98 3.22
N ARG A 172 6.16 17.11 4.16
CA ARG A 172 6.26 17.39 5.59
C ARG A 172 7.56 16.83 6.14
N GLN A 173 8.03 17.40 7.24
CA GLN A 173 9.17 16.91 7.99
C GLN A 173 8.83 16.84 9.48
N GLY A 174 9.57 16.02 10.23
CA GLY A 174 9.38 15.85 11.66
C GLY A 174 8.07 15.14 12.04
N SER A 175 7.55 15.44 13.23
CA SER A 175 6.40 14.72 13.82
C SER A 175 5.09 14.83 13.01
N GLY A 176 4.97 15.83 12.13
CA GLY A 176 3.81 15.98 11.25
C GLY A 176 3.88 15.17 9.96
N GLN A 177 4.99 14.50 9.68
CA GLN A 177 5.19 13.79 8.41
C GLN A 177 4.28 12.58 8.26
N ILE A 178 3.96 11.89 9.36
CA ILE A 178 3.01 10.78 9.41
C ILE A 178 1.74 11.25 10.11
N SER A 179 0.60 11.09 9.45
CA SER A 179 -0.71 11.46 9.97
C SER A 179 -1.76 10.43 9.56
N ARG A 180 -3.00 10.58 10.02
CA ARG A 180 -4.10 9.80 9.43
C ARG A 180 -4.33 10.26 7.99
N LEU A 181 -4.79 9.36 7.12
CA LEU A 181 -4.98 9.67 5.70
C LEU A 181 -5.93 10.85 5.46
N CYS A 182 -6.98 11.02 6.28
CA CYS A 182 -7.88 12.18 6.15
C CYS A 182 -7.29 13.50 6.66
N GLN A 183 -6.12 13.45 7.33
CA GLN A 183 -5.43 14.58 7.95
C GLN A 183 -4.18 15.00 7.19
N ILE A 184 -3.98 14.48 5.97
CA ILE A 184 -2.89 14.92 5.10
C ILE A 184 -2.96 16.43 4.86
N ASP A 185 -1.83 17.01 4.51
CA ASP A 185 -1.80 18.44 4.21
C ASP A 185 -2.73 18.75 3.02
N LYS A 186 -3.37 19.91 3.04
CA LYS A 186 -4.27 20.38 1.98
C LYS A 186 -3.56 21.37 1.06
N GLN A 187 -2.25 21.51 1.22
CA GLN A 187 -1.39 22.28 0.33
C GLN A 187 -1.47 21.70 -1.09
N ALA A 188 -1.95 22.51 -2.04
CA ALA A 188 -2.14 22.15 -3.44
C ALA A 188 -0.80 22.06 -4.23
N LYS A 189 0.25 21.48 -3.63
CA LYS A 189 1.51 21.21 -4.30
C LYS A 189 1.59 19.72 -4.66
N PRO A 190 2.01 19.38 -5.90
CA PRO A 190 2.24 18.00 -6.30
C PRO A 190 3.25 17.31 -5.40
N ARG A 191 2.87 16.15 -4.88
CA ARG A 191 3.73 15.35 -4.01
C ARG A 191 3.25 13.90 -3.94
N LEU A 192 4.15 13.05 -3.48
CA LEU A 192 3.90 11.65 -3.15
C LEU A 192 3.40 11.58 -1.70
N ILE A 193 2.27 10.91 -1.52
CA ILE A 193 1.74 10.51 -0.22
C ILE A 193 1.70 8.99 -0.20
N LEU A 194 2.46 8.40 0.71
CA LEU A 194 2.49 6.94 0.90
C LEU A 194 1.56 6.58 2.05
N ALA A 195 0.46 5.92 1.75
CA ALA A 195 -0.48 5.45 2.74
C ALA A 195 -0.32 3.95 2.99
N ALA A 196 -0.35 3.54 4.26
CA ALA A 196 -0.27 2.15 4.67
C ALA A 196 -1.56 1.75 5.38
N TYR A 197 -2.24 0.74 4.83
CA TYR A 197 -3.37 0.07 5.45
C TYR A 197 -2.96 -1.34 5.85
N MET A 198 -2.92 -1.59 7.16
CA MET A 198 -2.60 -2.89 7.76
C MET A 198 -3.73 -3.27 8.71
N PRO A 199 -4.74 -4.03 8.25
CA PRO A 199 -5.82 -4.47 9.12
C PRO A 199 -5.27 -5.33 10.27
N LYS A 200 -5.96 -5.29 11.41
CA LYS A 200 -5.68 -6.21 12.52
C LYS A 200 -6.35 -7.55 12.22
N SER A 201 -5.66 -8.64 12.55
CA SER A 201 -6.20 -10.01 12.54
C SER A 201 -7.40 -10.14 13.47
#